data_AF-A0A352UMU4-F1
#
_entry.id   AF-A0A352UMU4-F1
#
_cell.length_a   1.000
_cell.length_b   1.000
_cell.length_c   1.000
_cell.angle_alpha   90.00
_cell.angle_beta   90.00
_cell.angle_gamma   90.00
#
_symmetry.space_group_name_H-M   'P 1'
#
loop_
_entity.id
_entity.type
_entity.pdbx_description
1 polymer ?
#
loop_
_entity_poly.entity_id
_entity_poly.type
_entity_poly.pdbx_seq_one_letter_code
_entity_poly.pdbx_strand_id
1 'polypeptide(L)'
;MYLKALEIQGFKSFPEKTRLTFNRDVTAIVGPNGSGKSNIADAILWVMGEQSTKTLRGGKMQDVIFSGTAARGSMGFAQVSLVIDNSAGILENDSEEVTITRRYYRGGESEYYINREAVRLRDVYELLMDTGLGRDGYSIIGQGR
;
A
#
# COMPACT_ATOMS: atom_id res chain seq x y z
N MET A 1 -9.95 -0.32 -15.06
CA MET A 1 -8.97 -0.26 -13.98
C MET A 1 -9.45 0.65 -12.88
N TYR A 2 -9.51 0.14 -11.65
CA TYR A 2 -9.75 0.86 -10.40
C TYR A 2 -9.19 0.02 -9.24
N LEU A 3 -8.99 0.62 -8.07
CA LEU A 3 -8.59 -0.12 -6.87
C LEU A 3 -9.81 -0.90 -6.38
N LYS A 4 -9.72 -2.23 -6.24
CA LYS A 4 -10.81 -3.08 -5.72
C LYS A 4 -10.76 -3.22 -4.21
N ALA A 5 -9.56 -3.45 -3.69
CA ALA A 5 -9.37 -3.64 -2.25
C ALA A 5 -7.94 -3.31 -1.80
N LEU A 6 -7.81 -3.00 -0.51
CA LEU A 6 -6.55 -2.85 0.19
C LEU A 6 -6.57 -3.70 1.44
N GLU A 7 -5.68 -4.68 1.52
CA GLU A 7 -5.43 -5.45 2.75
C GLU A 7 -4.21 -4.88 3.46
N ILE A 8 -4.34 -4.62 4.76
CA ILE A 8 -3.30 -3.98 5.58
C ILE A 8 -3.11 -4.81 6.84
N GLN A 9 -1.87 -5.12 7.20
CA GLN A 9 -1.55 -5.79 8.46
C GLN A 9 -0.19 -5.33 9.00
N GLY A 10 -0.14 -5.02 10.30
CA GLY A 10 1.08 -4.55 10.96
C GLY A 10 1.62 -3.22 10.42
N PHE A 11 0.88 -2.54 9.55
CA PHE A 11 1.32 -1.29 8.93
C PHE A 11 0.80 -0.11 9.75
N LYS A 12 1.72 0.67 10.33
CA LYS A 12 1.41 1.85 11.15
C LYS A 12 0.29 1.57 12.13
N SER A 13 -0.82 2.32 12.10
CA SER A 13 -1.96 2.18 13.01
C SER A 13 -2.83 0.93 12.79
N PHE A 14 -2.47 0.02 11.87
CA PHE A 14 -3.23 -1.19 11.55
C PHE A 14 -2.51 -2.44 12.08
N PRO A 15 -2.64 -2.79 13.37
CA PRO A 15 -1.94 -3.95 13.92
C PRO A 15 -2.54 -5.29 13.44
N GLU A 16 -3.84 -5.31 13.15
CA GLU A 16 -4.57 -6.49 12.67
C GLU A 16 -4.81 -6.41 11.17
N LYS A 17 -5.02 -7.59 10.58
CA LYS A 17 -5.41 -7.69 9.19
C LYS A 17 -6.75 -6.98 9.00
N THR A 18 -6.73 -5.90 8.24
CA THR A 18 -7.89 -5.10 7.85
C THR A 18 -8.01 -5.13 6.35
N ARG A 19 -9.21 -5.39 5.82
CA ARG A 19 -9.51 -5.31 4.38
C ARG A 19 -10.47 -4.17 4.13
N LEU A 20 -10.06 -3.23 3.28
CA LEU A 20 -10.90 -2.15 2.77
C LEU A 20 -11.30 -2.51 1.35
N THR A 21 -12.60 -2.48 1.04
CA THR A 21 -13.11 -2.66 -0.32
C THR A 21 -13.50 -1.29 -0.86
N PHE A 22 -13.09 -0.98 -2.09
CA PHE A 22 -13.42 0.28 -2.74
C PHE A 22 -14.50 0.06 -3.81
N ASN A 23 -15.36 1.06 -3.97
CA ASN A 23 -16.32 1.10 -5.06
C ASN A 23 -15.69 1.77 -6.29
N ARG A 24 -16.26 1.50 -7.48
CA ARG A 24 -15.77 2.06 -8.76
C ARG A 24 -15.80 3.59 -8.81
N ASP A 25 -16.80 4.21 -8.18
CA ASP A 25 -17.04 5.64 -8.33
C ASP A 25 -16.32 6.48 -7.27
N VAL A 26 -16.86 6.51 -6.05
CA VAL A 26 -16.34 7.34 -4.95
C VAL A 26 -16.34 6.54 -3.66
N THR A 27 -15.22 6.56 -2.95
CA THR A 27 -15.09 5.99 -1.61
C THR A 27 -14.59 7.07 -0.65
N ALA A 28 -15.36 7.34 0.40
CA ALA A 28 -14.99 8.33 1.43
C ALA A 28 -14.44 7.63 2.69
N ILE A 29 -13.29 8.09 3.18
CA ILE A 29 -12.67 7.60 4.40
C ILE A 29 -12.79 8.68 5.47
N VAL A 30 -13.58 8.43 6.50
CA VAL A 30 -13.90 9.39 7.57
C VAL A 30 -13.57 8.83 8.96
N GLY A 31 -13.49 9.72 9.96
CA GLY A 31 -13.16 9.36 11.34
C GLY A 31 -12.38 10.47 12.08
N PRO A 32 -12.17 10.32 13.40
CA PRO A 32 -11.49 11.32 14.22
C PRO A 32 -10.05 11.61 13.81
N ASN A 33 -9.51 12.77 14.19
CA ASN A 33 -8.09 13.04 14.00
C ASN A 33 -7.22 12.05 14.78
N GLY A 34 -6.12 11.61 14.18
CA GLY A 34 -5.26 10.57 14.76
C GLY A 34 -5.76 9.13 14.61
N SER A 35 -6.96 8.89 14.06
CA SER A 35 -7.52 7.53 13.91
C SER A 35 -6.90 6.68 12.80
N GLY A 36 -5.82 7.15 12.16
CA GLY A 36 -5.10 6.39 11.12
C GLY A 36 -5.65 6.52 9.70
N LYS A 37 -6.63 7.39 9.43
CA LYS A 37 -7.21 7.58 8.07
C LYS A 37 -6.15 7.78 7.00
N SER A 38 -5.24 8.72 7.22
CA SER A 38 -4.21 9.04 6.24
C SER A 38 -3.16 7.92 6.09
N ASN A 39 -3.05 6.99 7.04
CA ASN A 39 -2.18 5.83 6.90
C ASN A 39 -2.68 4.86 5.81
N ILE A 40 -3.95 4.97 5.41
CA ILE A 40 -4.49 4.22 4.26
C ILE A 40 -3.86 4.73 2.96
N ALA A 41 -3.76 6.05 2.79
CA ALA A 41 -3.07 6.64 1.64
C ALA A 41 -1.57 6.28 1.63
N ASP A 42 -0.92 6.32 2.80
CA ASP A 42 0.48 5.90 2.92
C ASP A 42 0.66 4.42 2.57
N ALA A 43 -0.28 3.55 2.96
CA ALA A 43 -0.24 2.12 2.62
C ALA A 43 -0.33 1.91 1.10
N ILE A 44 -1.21 2.65 0.42
CA ILE A 44 -1.34 2.61 -1.05
C ILE A 44 -0.05 3.09 -1.73
N LEU A 45 0.50 4.24 -1.33
CA LEU A 45 1.79 4.72 -1.86
C LEU A 45 2.91 3.71 -1.63
N TRP A 46 2.97 3.15 -0.42
CA TRP A 46 4.03 2.23 -0.02
C TRP A 46 4.00 0.91 -0.79
N VAL A 47 2.83 0.32 -1.01
CA VAL A 47 2.70 -0.93 -1.77
C VAL A 47 2.93 -0.73 -3.27
N MET A 48 2.62 0.46 -3.81
CA MET A 48 2.98 0.86 -5.19
C MET A 48 4.47 1.20 -5.36
N GLY A 49 5.25 1.14 -4.27
CA GLY A 49 6.71 1.19 -4.33
C GLY A 49 7.36 2.41 -3.70
N GLU A 50 6.61 3.35 -3.11
CA GLU A 50 7.22 4.52 -2.45
C GLU A 50 8.25 4.09 -1.39
N GLN A 51 9.45 4.67 -1.47
CA GLN A 51 10.59 4.40 -0.58
C GLN A 51 10.99 5.61 0.28
N SER A 52 10.50 6.80 -0.06
CA SER A 52 10.73 8.03 0.70
C SER A 52 10.00 7.96 2.05
N THR A 53 10.77 7.83 3.12
CA THR A 53 10.25 7.87 4.50
C THR A 53 9.53 9.19 4.79
N LYS A 54 10.02 10.29 4.21
CA LYS A 54 9.38 11.61 4.30
C LYS A 54 8.00 11.63 3.65
N THR A 55 7.84 11.07 2.45
CA THR A 55 6.52 10.97 1.79
C THR A 55 5.57 10.13 2.66
N LEU A 56 6.10 9.05 3.21
CA LEU A 56 5.38 8.15 4.12
C LEU A 56 5.29 8.71 5.55
N ARG A 57 5.64 9.98 5.81
CA ARG A 57 5.50 10.62 7.13
C ARG A 57 6.12 9.80 8.28
N GLY A 58 7.29 9.22 8.03
CA GLY A 58 8.11 8.48 8.99
C GLY A 58 9.55 9.00 9.00
N GLY A 59 10.30 8.68 10.05
CA GLY A 59 11.73 9.01 10.15
C GLY A 59 12.61 7.96 9.47
N LYS A 60 12.26 6.68 9.63
CA LYS A 60 12.95 5.52 9.03
C LYS A 60 11.94 4.55 8.44
N MET A 61 12.39 3.65 7.56
CA MET A 61 11.49 2.69 6.91
C MET A 61 10.82 1.76 7.93
N GLN A 62 11.49 1.42 9.04
CA GLN A 62 10.90 0.62 10.12
C GLN A 62 9.69 1.27 10.80
N ASP A 63 9.47 2.58 10.63
CA ASP A 63 8.30 3.27 11.18
C ASP A 63 7.01 2.92 10.44
N VAL A 64 7.09 2.23 9.28
CA VAL A 64 5.91 1.63 8.65
C VAL A 64 5.38 0.45 9.44
N ILE A 65 6.17 -0.16 10.33
CA ILE A 65 5.74 -1.29 11.18
C ILE A 65 5.07 -0.75 12.44
N PHE A 66 3.91 -1.30 12.81
CA PHE A 66 3.23 -0.99 14.06
C PHE A 66 4.18 -1.15 15.25
N SER A 67 4.42 -0.03 15.94
CA SER A 67 5.37 0.08 17.06
C SER A 67 4.78 -0.34 18.40
N GLY A 68 3.49 -0.66 18.47
CA GLY A 68 2.81 -0.99 19.71
C GLY A 68 2.05 0.19 20.32
N THR A 69 1.24 -0.13 21.32
CA THR A 69 0.56 0.82 22.21
C THR A 69 0.62 0.25 23.63
N ALA A 70 0.11 0.98 24.62
CA ALA A 70 0.00 0.46 25.99
C ALA A 70 -0.81 -0.86 26.07
N ALA A 71 -1.79 -1.04 25.18
CA ALA A 71 -2.65 -2.21 25.17
C ALA A 71 -2.14 -3.34 24.26
N ARG A 72 -1.16 -3.09 23.38
CA ARG A 72 -0.75 -4.05 22.34
C ARG A 72 0.73 -3.97 22.01
N GLY A 73 1.40 -5.11 21.99
CA GLY A 73 2.79 -5.21 21.58
C GLY A 73 3.04 -4.83 20.12
N SER A 74 4.29 -4.47 19.82
CA SER A 74 4.74 -4.12 18.48
C SER A 74 4.69 -5.32 17.52
N MET A 75 4.42 -5.11 16.24
CA MET A 75 4.48 -6.17 15.23
C MET A 75 5.90 -6.39 14.71
N GLY A 76 6.21 -7.59 14.22
CA GLY A 76 7.50 -7.94 13.61
C GLY A 76 7.63 -7.55 12.12
N PHE A 77 6.50 -7.26 11.47
CA PHE A 77 6.45 -6.91 10.06
C PHE A 77 5.26 -5.99 9.77
N ALA A 78 5.32 -5.33 8.61
CA ALA A 78 4.18 -4.70 7.95
C ALA A 78 3.95 -5.38 6.59
N GLN A 79 2.69 -5.60 6.24
CA GLN A 79 2.29 -6.09 4.93
C GLN A 79 1.11 -5.28 4.43
N VAL A 80 1.18 -4.91 3.15
CA VAL A 80 0.08 -4.29 2.43
C VAL A 80 -0.10 -5.03 1.10
N SER A 81 -1.34 -5.36 0.76
CA SER A 81 -1.72 -5.93 -0.53
C SER A 81 -2.78 -5.04 -1.18
N LEU A 82 -2.51 -4.54 -2.39
CA LEU A 82 -3.42 -3.76 -3.19
C LEU A 82 -3.96 -4.62 -4.33
N VAL A 83 -5.29 -4.70 -4.43
CA VAL A 83 -6.00 -5.45 -5.46
C VAL A 83 -6.55 -4.44 -6.47
N ILE A 84 -6.23 -4.65 -7.74
CA ILE A 84 -6.56 -3.76 -8.86
C ILE A 84 -7.37 -4.53 -9.89
N ASP A 85 -8.45 -3.92 -10.35
CA ASP A 85 -9.22 -4.38 -11.51
C ASP A 85 -8.40 -4.19 -12.79
N ASN A 86 -8.19 -5.29 -13.52
CA ASN A 86 -7.48 -5.31 -14.80
C ASN A 86 -8.31 -5.92 -15.92
N SER A 87 -9.65 -5.94 -15.81
CA SER A 87 -10.53 -6.53 -16.84
C SER A 87 -10.42 -5.85 -18.21
N ALA A 88 -9.85 -4.65 -18.28
CA ALA A 88 -9.59 -3.92 -19.51
C ALA A 88 -8.18 -4.16 -20.08
N GLY A 89 -7.35 -4.99 -19.43
CA GLY A 89 -5.99 -5.32 -19.89
C GLY A 89 -5.04 -4.11 -19.91
N ILE A 90 -5.21 -3.16 -18.99
CA ILE A 90 -4.38 -1.94 -18.93
C ILE A 90 -3.01 -2.26 -18.33
N LEU A 91 -2.98 -3.10 -17.30
CA LEU A 91 -1.74 -3.65 -16.75
C LEU A 91 -1.30 -4.82 -17.63
N GLU A 92 -0.01 -4.87 -17.94
CA GLU A 92 0.63 -5.98 -18.67
C GLU A 92 0.66 -7.27 -17.81
N ASN A 93 -0.52 -7.87 -17.63
CA ASN A 93 -0.74 -9.09 -16.87
C ASN A 93 -1.95 -9.84 -17.41
N ASP A 94 -1.85 -11.16 -17.53
CA ASP A 94 -2.91 -12.01 -18.09
C ASP A 94 -4.16 -12.15 -17.20
N SER A 95 -4.08 -11.75 -15.92
CA SER A 95 -5.24 -11.77 -15.02
C SER A 95 -6.10 -10.52 -15.14
N GLU A 96 -7.42 -10.73 -15.07
CA GLU A 96 -8.42 -9.66 -14.92
C GLU A 96 -8.37 -8.96 -13.56
N GLU A 97 -7.64 -9.51 -12.60
CA GLU A 97 -7.37 -8.93 -11.30
C GLU A 97 -5.88 -9.06 -10.96
N VAL A 98 -5.26 -7.96 -10.58
CA VAL A 98 -3.84 -7.93 -10.21
C VAL A 98 -3.69 -7.55 -8.74
N THR A 99 -2.96 -8.36 -7.98
CA THR A 99 -2.65 -8.11 -6.58
C THR A 99 -1.16 -7.80 -6.40
N ILE A 100 -0.84 -6.57 -6.03
CA ILE A 100 0.52 -6.16 -5.65
C ILE A 100 0.63 -6.26 -4.14
N THR A 101 1.65 -6.97 -3.64
CA THR A 101 1.91 -7.09 -2.20
C THR A 101 3.33 -6.64 -1.88
N ARG A 102 3.46 -5.86 -0.81
CA ARG A 102 4.74 -5.52 -0.20
C ARG A 102 4.74 -5.95 1.25
N ARG A 103 5.79 -6.64 1.68
CA ARG A 103 6.05 -6.97 3.08
C ARG A 103 7.40 -6.43 3.51
N TYR A 104 7.50 -5.95 4.74
CA TYR A 104 8.73 -5.41 5.32
C TYR A 104 8.92 -5.88 6.75
N TYR A 105 10.11 -6.36 7.06
CA TYR A 105 10.46 -6.91 8.37
C TYR A 105 11.32 -5.93 9.16
N ARG A 106 11.34 -6.10 10.49
CA ARG A 106 12.19 -5.29 11.37
C ARG A 106 13.68 -5.40 11.06
N GLY A 107 14.12 -6.51 10.46
CA GLY A 107 15.51 -6.71 10.01
C GLY A 107 15.91 -5.81 8.84
N GLY A 108 14.95 -5.20 8.15
CA GLY A 108 15.17 -4.29 7.04
C GLY A 108 14.91 -4.91 5.67
N GLU A 109 14.56 -6.19 5.62
CA GLU A 109 14.25 -6.91 4.40
C GLU A 109 12.88 -6.51 3.85
N SER A 110 12.78 -6.36 2.53
CA SER A 110 11.52 -6.14 1.80
C SER A 110 11.24 -7.31 0.87
N GLU A 111 10.01 -7.79 0.85
CA GLU A 111 9.51 -8.77 -0.13
C GLU A 111 8.40 -8.13 -0.97
N TYR A 112 8.38 -8.46 -2.25
CA TYR A 112 7.38 -7.97 -3.20
C TYR A 112 6.75 -9.15 -3.93
N TYR A 113 5.45 -9.04 -4.18
CA TYR A 113 4.72 -10.05 -4.94
C TYR A 113 3.74 -9.41 -5.91
N ILE A 114 3.59 -10.02 -7.09
CA ILE A 114 2.49 -9.76 -8.02
C ILE A 114 1.75 -11.08 -8.17
N ASN A 115 0.44 -11.10 -7.89
CA ASN A 115 -0.39 -12.31 -7.93
C ASN A 115 0.20 -13.51 -7.16
N ARG A 116 0.83 -13.22 -6.00
CA ARG A 116 1.52 -14.17 -5.11
C ARG A 116 2.84 -14.73 -5.64
N GLU A 117 3.27 -14.34 -6.83
CA GLU A 117 4.60 -14.66 -7.35
C GLU A 117 5.62 -13.65 -6.82
N ALA A 118 6.77 -14.14 -6.36
CA ALA A 118 7.83 -13.29 -5.83
C ALA A 118 8.49 -12.50 -6.96
N VAL A 119 8.58 -11.18 -6.77
CA VAL A 119 9.15 -10.26 -7.76
C VAL A 119 10.07 -9.25 -7.07
N ARG A 120 10.72 -8.39 -7.85
CA ARG A 120 11.50 -7.26 -7.37
C ARG A 120 10.64 -6.00 -7.39
N LEU A 121 11.07 -4.99 -6.62
CA LEU A 121 10.45 -3.66 -6.67
C LEU A 121 10.42 -3.08 -8.10
N ARG A 122 11.45 -3.34 -8.90
CA ARG A 122 11.49 -2.90 -10.30
C ARG A 122 10.31 -3.44 -11.11
N ASP A 123 9.96 -4.69 -10.90
CA ASP A 123 8.87 -5.34 -11.65
C ASP A 123 7.51 -4.73 -11.25
N VAL A 124 7.36 -4.27 -9.98
CA VAL A 124 6.19 -3.48 -9.53
C VAL A 124 6.13 -2.12 -10.24
N TYR A 125 7.27 -1.44 -10.42
CA TYR A 125 7.31 -0.18 -11.15
C TYR A 125 7.02 -0.35 -12.64
N GLU A 126 7.53 -1.40 -13.28
CA GLU A 126 7.26 -1.72 -14.68
C GLU A 126 5.77 -2.01 -14.88
N LEU A 127 5.15 -2.80 -14.00
CA LEU A 127 3.71 -3.08 -14.05
C LEU A 127 2.85 -1.81 -13.97
N LEU A 128 3.26 -0.83 -13.16
CA LEU A 128 2.53 0.43 -12.97
C LEU A 128 2.97 1.54 -13.93
N MET A 129 3.95 1.27 -14.79
CA MET A 129 4.41 2.22 -15.81
C MET A 129 3.25 2.54 -16.75
N ASP A 130 3.16 3.79 -17.20
CA ASP A 130 2.14 4.29 -18.14
C ASP A 130 0.67 4.23 -17.68
N THR A 131 0.38 3.74 -16.47
CA THR A 131 -0.98 3.71 -15.89
C THR A 131 -1.40 5.02 -15.23
N GLY A 132 -0.45 5.95 -15.03
CA GLY A 132 -0.63 7.13 -14.17
C GLY A 132 -0.65 6.84 -12.66
N LEU A 133 -0.43 5.58 -12.25
CA LEU A 133 -0.24 5.16 -10.85
C LEU A 133 1.25 5.06 -10.44
N GLY A 134 2.17 5.26 -11.40
CA GLY A 134 3.62 5.22 -11.16
C GLY A 134 4.15 6.36 -10.28
N ARG A 135 5.47 6.37 -10.06
CA ARG A 135 6.19 7.28 -9.15
C ARG A 135 5.90 8.78 -9.37
N ASP A 136 5.65 9.18 -10.62
CA ASP A 136 5.35 10.55 -11.04
C ASP A 136 3.86 10.76 -11.40
N GLY A 137 3.02 9.76 -11.13
CA GLY A 137 1.60 9.77 -11.44
C GLY A 137 0.80 10.72 -10.53
N TYR A 138 -0.08 11.54 -11.14
CA TYR A 138 -0.98 12.48 -10.46
C TYR A 138 -2.09 11.83 -9.60
N SER A 139 -1.98 10.53 -9.30
CA SER A 139 -3.06 9.74 -8.71
C SER A 139 -3.26 9.94 -7.21
N ILE A 140 -2.30 10.56 -6.51
CA ILE A 140 -2.40 10.84 -5.07
C ILE A 140 -2.02 12.29 -4.78
N ILE A 141 -3.00 13.08 -4.37
CA ILE A 141 -2.85 14.49 -3.99
C ILE A 141 -2.92 14.59 -2.46
N GLY A 142 -1.82 15.02 -1.87
CA GLY A 142 -1.71 15.25 -0.43
C GLY A 142 -2.04 16.69 -0.04
N GLN A 143 -2.31 16.91 1.25
CA GLN A 143 -2.52 18.25 1.81
C GLN A 143 -1.27 19.13 1.61
N GLY A 144 -1.41 20.29 0.96
CA GLY A 144 -0.31 21.23 0.70
C GLY A 144 0.28 21.17 -0.71
N ARG A 145 -0.36 20.44 -1.62
CA ARG A 145 -0.17 20.57 -3.08
C ARG A 145 -1.44 21.11 -3.72
#